data_AF-A0A8X6I623-F1
#
_entry.id   AF-A0A8X6I623-F1
#
_cell.length_a   1.000
_cell.length_b   1.000
_cell.length_c   1.000
_cell.angle_alpha   90.00
_cell.angle_beta   90.00
_cell.angle_gamma   90.00
#
_symmetry.space_group_name_H-M   'P 1'
#
loop_
_entity.id
_entity.type
_entity.pdbx_description
1 polymer ?
#
loop_
_entity_poly.entity_id
_entity_poly.type
_entity_poly.pdbx_seq_one_letter_code
_entity_poly.pdbx_strand_id
1 'polypeptide(L)' 'MNDQSEYDKVKLKLNEKVFTFDDGKWHGENITNDACILLKEKQHLIEENNYLKLKVEVLLNMLAESSAMQQSRDQNK' A
#
# COMPACT_ATOMS: atom_id res chain seq x y z
N MET A 1 2.60 48.90 -13.06
CA MET A 1 2.38 48.09 -14.28
C MET A 1 1.56 46.90 -13.85
N ASN A 2 0.45 46.68 -14.55
CA ASN A 2 -0.70 45.88 -14.13
C ASN A 2 -0.38 44.42 -13.77
N ASP A 3 -1.03 43.96 -12.70
CA ASP A 3 -1.28 42.57 -12.36
C ASP A 3 -1.92 41.84 -13.54
N GLN A 4 -1.13 41.03 -14.24
CA GLN A 4 -1.62 40.20 -15.34
C GLN A 4 -0.83 38.90 -15.41
N SER A 5 -1.02 38.05 -14.40
CA SER A 5 -0.57 36.65 -14.45
C SER A 5 -1.44 35.69 -13.62
N GLU A 6 -2.67 36.11 -13.25
CA GLU A 6 -3.62 35.23 -12.54
C GLU A 6 -4.47 34.36 -13.48
N TYR A 7 -4.40 34.59 -14.79
CA TYR A 7 -5.31 33.99 -15.78
C TYR A 7 -4.83 32.72 -16.49
N ASP A 8 -3.66 32.15 -16.20
CA ASP A 8 -3.10 31.10 -17.09
C ASP A 8 -2.70 29.77 -16.42
N LYS A 9 -2.99 29.60 -15.13
CA LYS A 9 -2.71 28.31 -14.47
C LYS A 9 -3.88 27.36 -14.66
N VAL A 10 -3.66 26.24 -15.33
CA VAL A 10 -4.69 25.20 -15.52
C VAL A 10 -5.08 24.65 -14.15
N LYS A 11 -6.34 24.82 -13.77
CA LYS A 11 -6.87 24.31 -12.50
C LYS A 11 -7.83 23.14 -12.77
N LEU A 12 -7.68 22.07 -12.01
CA LEU A 12 -8.56 20.90 -12.03
C LEU A 12 -9.22 20.77 -10.65
N LYS A 13 -10.54 20.69 -10.59
CA LYS A 13 -11.28 20.45 -9.36
C LYS A 13 -11.81 19.02 -9.36
N LEU A 14 -11.38 18.20 -8.40
CA LEU A 14 -11.88 16.85 -8.18
C LEU A 14 -12.48 16.80 -6.77
N ASN A 15 -13.79 16.58 -6.69
CA ASN A 15 -14.57 16.70 -5.45
C ASN A 15 -14.36 18.09 -4.79
N GLU A 16 -13.85 18.09 -3.57
CA GLU A 16 -13.55 19.30 -2.78
C GLU A 16 -12.09 19.77 -2.91
N LYS A 17 -11.24 19.04 -3.66
CA LYS A 17 -9.82 19.35 -3.80
C LYS A 17 -9.54 20.09 -5.11
N VAL A 18 -8.75 21.17 -5.04
CA VAL A 18 -8.32 21.97 -6.20
C VAL A 18 -6.85 21.70 -6.50
N PHE A 19 -6.57 21.40 -7.75
CA PHE A 19 -5.25 21.11 -8.30
C PHE A 19 -4.89 22.23 -9.27
N THR A 20 -3.66 22.70 -9.23
CA THR A 20 -3.10 23.72 -10.11
C THR A 20 -1.90 23.14 -10.83
N PHE A 21 -1.91 23.20 -12.15
CA PHE A 21 -0.77 22.82 -12.98
C PHE A 21 0.18 24.01 -13.09
N ASP A 22 1.43 23.78 -12.71
CA ASP A 22 2.50 24.78 -12.75
C ASP A 22 3.84 24.05 -12.95
N ASP A 23 4.78 24.63 -13.69
CA ASP A 23 6.12 24.05 -13.93
C ASP A 23 6.13 22.55 -14.36
N GLY A 24 5.19 22.17 -15.23
CA GLY A 24 5.09 20.79 -15.74
C GLY A 24 4.56 19.77 -14.72
N LYS A 25 4.12 20.20 -13.53
CA LYS A 25 3.64 19.32 -12.45
C LYS A 25 2.29 19.78 -11.90
N TRP A 26 1.51 18.80 -11.44
CA TRP A 26 0.28 19.08 -10.70
C TRP A 26 0.60 19.33 -9.23
N HIS A 27 0.21 20.51 -8.75
CA HIS A 27 0.30 20.91 -7.36
C HIS A 27 -1.11 20.97 -6.80
N GLY A 28 -1.38 20.40 -5.64
CA GLY A 28 -2.67 20.57 -4.99
C GLY A 28 -2.49 20.69 -3.50
N GLU A 29 -3.46 21.37 -2.91
CA GLU A 29 -3.53 21.58 -1.48
C GLU A 29 -3.58 20.20 -0.80
N ASN A 30 -2.53 19.87 -0.04
CA ASN A 30 -2.36 18.63 0.74
C ASN A 30 -1.99 17.32 -0.01
N ILE A 31 -1.72 17.33 -1.32
CA ILE A 31 -1.39 16.08 -2.04
C ILE A 31 -0.12 15.41 -1.49
N THR A 32 0.89 16.19 -1.12
CA THR A 32 2.21 15.66 -0.76
C THR A 32 2.22 14.94 0.57
N ASN A 33 1.46 15.43 1.57
CA ASN A 33 1.37 14.78 2.88
C ASN A 33 0.45 13.56 2.84
N ASP A 34 -0.74 13.68 2.23
CA ASP A 34 -1.70 12.58 2.14
C ASP A 34 -1.12 11.41 1.33
N ALA A 35 -0.46 11.68 0.20
CA ALA A 35 0.16 10.63 -0.62
C ALA A 35 1.32 9.95 0.11
N CYS A 36 2.12 10.68 0.89
CA CYS A 36 3.21 10.11 1.67
C CYS A 36 2.70 9.18 2.79
N ILE A 37 1.61 9.58 3.46
CA ILE A 37 0.94 8.75 4.47
C ILE A 37 0.37 7.48 3.83
N LEU A 38 -0.35 7.61 2.71
CA LEU A 38 -0.93 6.48 1.99
C LEU A 38 0.13 5.51 1.46
N LEU A 39 1.29 6.00 0.99
CA LEU A 39 2.39 5.15 0.56
C LEU A 39 3.00 4.38 1.72
N LYS A 40 3.16 5.00 2.90
CA LYS A 40 3.62 4.32 4.12
C LYS A 40 2.63 3.26 4.58
N GLU A 41 1.35 3.57 4.57
CA GLU A 41 0.29 2.63 4.96
C GLU A 41 0.21 1.44 4.00
N LYS A 42 0.29 1.70 2.68
CA LYS A 42 0.40 0.63 1.68
C LYS A 42 1.60 -0.26 1.94
N GLN A 43 2.76 0.32 2.23
CA GLN A 43 3.98 -0.44 2.49
C GLN A 43 3.82 -1.31 3.74
N HIS A 44 3.29 -0.76 4.82
CA HIS A 44 2.99 -1.50 6.04
C HIS A 44 2.04 -2.68 5.78
N LEU A 45 0.96 -2.46 5.04
CA LEU A 45 0.00 -3.51 4.70
C LEU A 45 0.62 -4.63 3.85
N ILE A 46 1.55 -4.30 2.95
CA ILE A 46 2.29 -5.29 2.15
C ILE A 46 3.19 -6.14 3.06
N GLU A 47 3.92 -5.51 3.97
CA GLU A 47 4.80 -6.20 4.92
C GLU A 47 4.01 -7.12 5.85
N GLU A 48 2.89 -6.65 6.40
CA GLU A 48 1.99 -7.45 7.23
C GLU A 48 1.42 -8.64 6.44
N ASN A 49 0.98 -8.42 5.20
CA ASN A 49 0.47 -9.49 4.34
C ASN A 49 1.52 -10.57 4.06
N ASN A 50 2.76 -10.16 3.78
CA ASN A 50 3.88 -11.07 3.55
C ASN A 50 4.22 -11.86 4.81
N TYR A 51 4.24 -11.20 5.97
CA TYR A 51 4.48 -11.85 7.26
C TYR A 51 3.39 -12.89 7.59
N LEU A 52 2.12 -12.55 7.36
CA LEU A 52 1.00 -13.46 7.60
C LEU A 52 1.05 -14.67 6.66
N LYS A 53 1.38 -14.48 5.38
CA LYS A 53 1.58 -15.59 4.43
C LYS A 53 2.67 -16.54 4.90
N LEU A 54 3.83 -16.01 5.28
CA LEU A 54 4.94 -16.81 5.80
C LEU A 54 4.53 -17.59 7.05
N LYS A 55 3.80 -16.95 7.98
CA LYS A 55 3.30 -17.60 9.19
C LYS A 55 2.36 -18.77 8.87
N VAL A 56 1.47 -18.60 7.89
CA VAL A 56 0.58 -19.67 7.42
C VAL A 56 1.37 -20.81 6.81
N GLU A 57 2.35 -20.52 5.94
CA GLU A 57 3.20 -21.55 5.33
C GLU A 57 3.96 -22.38 6.38
N VAL A 58 4.55 -21.74 7.38
CA VAL A 58 5.25 -22.43 8.46
C VAL A 58 4.29 -23.33 9.25
N LEU A 59 3.10 -22.83 9.59
CA LEU A 59 2.11 -23.62 10.32
C LEU A 59 1.61 -24.82 9.50
N LEU A 60 1.42 -24.63 8.18
CA LEU A 60 1.04 -25.72 7.29
C LEU A 60 2.15 -26.78 7.19
N ASN A 61 3.42 -26.37 7.11
CA ASN A 61 4.54 -27.30 7.12
C ASN A 61 4.61 -28.11 8.43
N MET A 62 4.46 -27.44 9.58
CA MET A 62 4.44 -28.12 10.89
C MET A 62 3.27 -29.11 11.01
N LEU A 63 2.09 -28.76 10.50
CA LEU A 63 0.93 -29.66 10.48
C LEU A 63 1.16 -30.85 9.55
N ALA A 64 1.75 -30.64 8.38
CA ALA A 64 2.08 -31.70 7.44
C ALA A 64 3.11 -32.67 8.04
N GLU A 65 4.17 -32.15 8.65
CA GLU A 65 5.18 -32.94 9.36
C GLU A 65 4.56 -33.75 10.51
N SER A 66 3.73 -33.12 11.35
CA SER A 66 3.06 -33.80 12.46
C SER A 66 2.13 -34.91 11.97
N SER A 67 1.38 -34.66 10.90
CA SER A 67 0.48 -35.65 10.28
C SER A 67 1.25 -36.83 9.70
N ALA A 68 2.37 -36.58 9.02
CA ALA A 68 3.24 -37.63 8.48
C ALA A 68 3.90 -38.47 9.60
N MET A 69 4.33 -37.84 10.69
CA MET A 69 4.86 -38.54 11.86
C MET A 69 3.79 -39.42 12.53
N GLN A 70 2.55 -38.95 12.60
CA GLN A 70 1.46 -39.73 13.18
C GLN A 70 1.10 -40.93 12.30
N GLN A 71 0.98 -40.72 10.99
CA GLN A 71 0.71 -41.80 10.03
C GLN A 71 1.82 -42.87 10.05
N SER A 72 3.09 -42.48 10.12
CA SER A 72 4.21 -43.44 10.20
C SER A 72 4.26 -44.20 11.53
N ARG A 73 3.79 -43.60 12.63
CA ARG A 73 3.60 -44.30 13.91
C ARG A 73 2.48 -45.33 13.84
N ASP A 74 1.39 -45.00 13.16
CA ASP A 74 0.24 -45.91 13.03
C ASP A 74 0.53 -47.09 12.09
N GLN A 75 1.43 -46.94 11.11
CA GLN A 75 1.87 -48.04 10.22
C GLN A 75 2.86 -49.02 10.85
N ASN A 76 3.51 -48.66 11.96
CA ASN A 76 4.52 -49.49 12.65
C ASN A 76 3.97 -50.20 13.91
N LYS A 77 2.65 -50.17 14.11
CA LYS A 77 1.93 -50.92 15.15
C LYS A 77 1.19 -52.09 14.54
#